data_AF-A0A3P1BTS7-F1
#
_entry.id   AF-A0A3P1BTS7-F1
#
_cell.length_a   1.000
_cell.length_b   1.000
_cell.length_c   1.000
_cell.angle_alpha   90.00
_cell.angle_beta   90.00
_cell.angle_gamma   90.00
#
_symmetry.space_group_name_H-M   'P 1'
#
loop_
_entity.id
_entity.type
_entity.pdbx_description
1 polymer ?
#
loop_
_entity_poly.entity_id
_entity_poly.type
_entity_poly.pdbx_seq_one_letter_code
_entity_poly.pdbx_strand_id
1 'polypeptide(L)'
;MSNVLHHSILILLLFFATVPPARVIARTLPAVVDEEYDRYKKRGDDFFKEGKYFEARRQYQNCLEVPGFETDEYATKQIEVSTTGLELRQKVDEAASQGKNQQVVDLLYQLLNLNPDDVLTKSQFADHYEREGNQLFNQKKYREARTNYTAAIQFASANKKETLLIQVRNIDVLLQPTYPNRIGLKAVTGVVAVGAGIAGLVLRSNYNSKVRALNGISQQADPDGTGIIADRDMYRQYDEAYTAAEAARQKSGLSKACLGVAAVATLAEAYLFLHKPKPRQTAFHWQPSADSWGLAIRYTF
;
A
#
# COMPACT_ATOMS: atom_id res chain seq x y z
N MET A 1 26.33 54.79 69.82
CA MET A 1 27.39 54.64 68.81
C MET A 1 28.60 53.99 69.47
N SER A 2 29.30 53.12 68.73
CA SER A 2 30.52 52.39 69.12
C SER A 2 30.34 51.20 70.08
N ASN A 3 30.54 49.98 69.56
CA ASN A 3 31.24 48.84 70.17
C ASN A 3 30.71 47.48 69.67
N VAL A 4 30.65 47.27 68.35
CA VAL A 4 30.41 45.94 67.75
C VAL A 4 31.33 45.73 66.53
N LEU A 5 32.59 46.18 66.62
CA LEU A 5 33.49 46.16 65.46
C LEU A 5 34.86 45.53 65.72
N HIS A 6 34.99 44.65 66.72
CA HIS A 6 36.28 44.01 67.05
C HIS A 6 36.25 42.48 67.17
N HIS A 7 35.18 41.79 66.75
CA HIS A 7 35.13 40.31 66.75
C HIS A 7 35.01 39.67 65.36
N SER A 8 35.06 40.46 64.29
CA SER A 8 34.92 39.97 62.91
C SER A 8 36.23 39.83 62.13
N ILE A 9 37.40 40.07 62.76
CA ILE A 9 38.72 40.05 62.11
C ILE A 9 39.57 38.82 62.50
N LEU A 10 39.16 38.02 63.49
CA LEU A 10 39.94 36.87 63.96
C LEU A 10 39.47 35.51 63.39
N ILE A 11 38.39 35.46 62.60
CA ILE A 11 37.89 34.22 61.96
C ILE A 11 38.21 34.18 60.45
N LEU A 12 38.91 35.18 59.92
CA LEU A 12 39.33 35.23 58.50
C LEU A 12 40.79 34.79 58.26
N LEU A 13 41.46 34.22 59.28
CA LEU A 13 42.90 33.92 59.24
C LEU A 13 43.24 32.47 59.66
N LEU A 14 42.30 31.53 59.50
CA LEU A 14 42.51 30.10 59.81
C LEU A 14 41.75 29.16 58.84
N PHE A 15 41.73 29.50 57.54
CA PHE A 15 41.30 28.58 56.46
C PHE A 15 42.28 28.60 55.26
N PHE A 16 43.57 28.80 55.53
CA PHE A 16 44.65 28.62 54.55
C PHE A 16 45.57 27.48 54.98
N ALA A 17 45.08 26.24 54.91
CA ALA A 17 45.92 25.04 54.87
C ALA A 17 45.07 23.82 54.57
N THR A 18 44.97 23.48 53.27
CA THR A 18 45.05 22.12 52.68
C THR A 18 44.39 22.16 51.31
N VAL A 19 44.99 22.91 50.38
CA VAL A 19 44.79 22.62 48.95
C VAL A 19 45.66 21.39 48.68
N PRO A 20 45.10 20.23 48.29
CA PRO A 20 45.95 19.13 47.82
C PRO A 20 46.79 19.68 46.66
N PRO A 21 48.09 19.37 46.57
CA PRO A 21 48.87 19.82 45.43
C PRO A 21 48.12 19.37 44.18
N ALA A 22 47.69 20.33 43.36
CA ALA A 22 47.25 20.04 42.02
C ALA A 22 48.41 19.28 41.40
N ARG A 23 48.26 17.96 41.26
CA ARG A 23 49.09 17.18 40.37
C ARG A 23 48.79 17.78 39.01
N VAL A 24 49.60 18.76 38.61
CA VAL A 24 49.83 19.05 37.21
C VAL A 24 50.41 17.74 36.69
N ILE A 25 49.51 16.87 36.22
CA ILE A 25 49.90 15.80 35.33
C ILE A 25 50.47 16.56 34.16
N ALA A 26 51.79 16.68 34.14
CA ALA A 26 52.52 17.07 32.96
C ALA A 26 52.12 16.01 31.92
N ARG A 27 51.09 16.34 31.13
CA ARG A 27 50.74 15.59 29.93
C ARG A 27 52.02 15.63 29.11
N THR A 28 52.71 14.51 29.10
CA THR A 28 53.91 14.32 28.31
C THR A 28 53.54 14.68 26.88
N LEU A 29 54.28 15.63 26.28
CA LEU A 29 54.15 16.09 24.89
C LEU A 29 53.62 15.03 23.90
N PRO A 30 54.14 13.78 23.85
CA PRO A 30 53.60 12.75 22.96
C PRO A 30 52.09 12.49 23.11
N ALA A 31 51.56 12.43 24.34
CA ALA A 31 50.15 12.10 24.57
C ALA A 31 49.17 13.20 24.12
N VAL A 32 49.61 14.46 24.03
CA VAL A 32 48.79 15.59 23.55
C VAL A 32 48.77 15.65 22.03
N VAL A 33 49.91 15.36 21.42
CA VAL A 33 50.08 15.31 19.95
C VAL A 33 49.22 14.18 19.38
N ASP A 34 49.22 13.00 20.02
CA ASP A 34 48.37 11.87 19.63
C ASP A 34 46.87 12.20 19.75
N GLU A 35 46.44 12.86 20.84
CA GLU A 35 45.03 13.29 21.02
C GLU A 35 44.57 14.31 19.96
N GLU A 36 45.47 15.19 19.51
CA GLU A 36 45.18 16.18 18.48
C GLU A 36 45.04 15.55 17.09
N TYR A 37 45.97 14.66 16.72
CA TYR A 37 45.88 13.88 15.49
C TYR A 37 44.59 13.07 15.44
N ASP A 38 44.27 12.31 16.49
CA ASP A 38 43.07 11.47 16.54
C ASP A 38 41.78 12.29 16.39
N ARG A 39 41.76 13.51 16.96
CA ARG A 39 40.63 14.42 16.82
C ARG A 39 40.44 14.90 15.38
N TYR A 40 41.51 15.29 14.69
CA TYR A 40 41.43 15.70 13.29
C TYR A 40 41.04 14.53 12.40
N LYS A 41 41.68 13.38 12.58
CA LYS A 41 41.37 12.14 11.87
C LYS A 41 39.90 11.78 11.99
N LYS A 42 39.37 11.72 13.22
CA LYS A 42 37.95 11.38 13.44
C LYS A 42 37.01 12.35 12.74
N ARG A 43 37.26 13.66 12.82
CA ARG A 43 36.42 14.65 12.12
C ARG A 43 36.53 14.50 10.59
N GLY A 44 37.72 14.21 10.08
CA GLY A 44 37.94 13.91 8.68
C GLY A 44 37.12 12.71 8.22
N ASP A 45 37.19 11.61 8.97
CA ASP A 45 36.45 10.37 8.70
C ASP A 45 34.94 10.59 8.75
N ASP A 46 34.44 11.35 9.73
CA ASP A 46 33.02 11.68 9.87
C ASP A 46 32.53 12.52 8.68
N PHE A 47 33.27 13.58 8.30
CA PHE A 47 32.95 14.36 7.10
C PHE A 47 33.05 13.53 5.82
N PHE A 48 34.02 12.62 5.74
CA PHE A 48 34.18 11.74 4.59
C PHE A 48 32.96 10.82 4.44
N LYS A 49 32.51 10.16 5.51
CA LYS A 49 31.27 9.35 5.49
C LYS A 49 30.04 10.17 5.12
N GLU A 50 29.98 11.44 5.50
CA GLU A 50 28.90 12.32 5.08
C GLU A 50 28.98 12.75 3.60
N GLY A 51 30.10 12.50 2.89
CA GLY A 51 30.33 12.99 1.53
C GLY A 51 30.77 14.46 1.47
N LYS A 52 31.18 15.03 2.60
CA LYS A 52 31.71 16.39 2.74
C LYS A 52 33.21 16.40 2.48
N TYR A 53 33.58 16.07 1.25
CA TYR A 53 34.97 15.83 0.87
C TYR A 53 35.88 17.05 1.07
N PHE A 54 35.35 18.27 0.96
CA PHE A 54 36.15 19.49 1.17
C PHE A 54 36.57 19.63 2.63
N GLU A 55 35.61 19.48 3.54
CA GLU A 55 35.82 19.52 4.98
C GLU A 55 36.68 18.34 5.45
N ALA A 56 36.42 17.14 4.91
CA ALA A 56 37.22 15.95 5.18
C ALA A 56 38.69 16.18 4.81
N ARG A 57 38.95 16.62 3.57
CA ARG A 57 40.30 16.93 3.08
C ARG A 57 41.02 17.92 3.98
N ARG A 58 40.32 18.98 4.41
CA ARG A 58 40.88 19.99 5.33
C ARG A 58 41.27 19.38 6.67
N GLN A 59 40.45 18.50 7.25
CA GLN A 59 40.81 17.85 8.52
C GLN A 59 42.01 16.92 8.36
N TYR A 60 42.10 16.18 7.25
CA TYR A 60 43.29 15.35 6.99
C TYR A 60 44.54 16.18 6.75
N GLN A 61 44.44 17.36 6.13
CA GLN A 61 45.56 18.29 6.03
C GLN A 61 46.03 18.75 7.42
N ASN A 62 45.10 19.06 8.33
CA ASN A 62 45.46 19.37 9.71
C ASN A 62 46.19 18.20 10.41
N CYS A 63 45.90 16.94 10.08
CA CYS A 63 46.65 15.80 10.62
C CYS A 63 48.14 15.87 10.25
N LEU A 64 48.45 16.31 9.02
CA LEU A 64 49.84 16.45 8.55
C LEU A 64 50.54 17.69 9.13
N GLU A 65 49.78 18.62 9.73
CA GLU A 65 50.33 19.76 10.47
C GLU A 65 50.68 19.42 11.93
N VAL A 66 50.26 18.24 12.42
CA VAL A 66 50.58 17.77 13.77
C VAL A 66 52.04 17.30 13.81
N PRO A 67 52.88 17.80 14.75
CA PRO A 67 54.29 17.42 14.82
C PRO A 67 54.51 15.92 14.94
N GLY A 68 55.34 15.34 14.06
CA GLY A 68 55.62 13.90 14.01
C GLY A 68 54.68 13.09 13.12
N PHE A 69 53.69 13.72 12.47
CA PHE A 69 52.73 13.09 11.56
C PHE A 69 52.76 13.69 10.13
N GLU A 70 53.81 14.44 9.78
CA GLU A 70 53.90 15.20 8.53
C GLU A 70 53.92 14.31 7.27
N THR A 71 54.25 13.04 7.44
CA THR A 71 54.31 12.02 6.38
C THR A 71 53.34 10.87 6.61
N ASP A 72 52.29 11.10 7.40
CA ASP A 72 51.28 10.08 7.68
C ASP A 72 50.62 9.57 6.39
N GLU A 73 50.78 8.28 6.14
CA GLU A 73 50.29 7.60 4.94
C GLU A 73 48.76 7.63 4.87
N TYR A 74 48.11 7.52 6.03
CA TYR A 74 46.64 7.52 6.11
C TYR A 74 46.06 8.86 5.69
N ALA A 75 46.49 9.95 6.32
CA ALA A 75 46.02 11.29 6.01
C ALA A 75 46.33 11.67 4.55
N THR A 76 47.53 11.34 4.06
CA THR A 76 47.92 11.61 2.67
C THR A 76 47.00 10.90 1.67
N LYS A 77 46.73 9.60 1.88
CA LYS A 77 45.81 8.84 1.03
C LYS A 77 44.38 9.39 1.09
N GLN A 78 43.92 9.76 2.28
CA GLN A 78 42.57 10.31 2.43
C GLN A 78 42.40 11.70 1.81
N ILE A 79 43.46 12.52 1.77
CA ILE A 79 43.48 13.78 1.02
C ILE A 79 43.31 13.54 -0.48
N GLU A 80 44.00 12.53 -1.03
CA GLU A 80 43.89 12.15 -2.44
C GLU A 80 42.47 11.69 -2.78
N VAL A 81 41.94 10.72 -2.02
CA VAL A 81 40.58 10.18 -2.20
C VAL A 81 39.53 11.30 -2.07
N SER A 82 39.67 12.18 -1.08
CA SER A 82 38.77 13.34 -0.92
C SER A 82 38.87 14.31 -2.09
N THR A 83 40.05 14.48 -2.69
CA THR A 83 40.22 15.32 -3.88
C THR A 83 39.53 14.70 -5.08
N THR A 84 39.66 13.39 -5.30
CA THR A 84 38.91 12.68 -6.34
C THR A 84 37.39 12.79 -6.12
N GLY A 85 36.93 12.67 -4.87
CA GLY A 85 35.52 12.86 -4.51
C GLY A 85 34.99 14.25 -4.86
N LEU A 86 35.78 15.30 -4.62
CA LEU A 86 35.42 16.67 -5.01
C LEU A 86 35.29 16.85 -6.52
N GLU A 87 36.24 16.31 -7.29
CA GLU A 87 36.21 16.40 -8.76
C GLU A 87 35.00 15.65 -9.34
N LEU A 88 34.70 14.45 -8.83
CA LEU A 88 33.52 13.70 -9.24
C LEU A 88 32.24 14.46 -8.92
N ARG A 89 32.17 15.09 -7.74
CA ARG A 89 31.00 15.86 -7.32
C ARG A 89 30.78 17.09 -8.19
N GLN A 90 31.84 17.79 -8.56
CA GLN A 90 31.75 18.88 -9.53
C GLN A 90 31.21 18.39 -10.88
N LYS A 91 31.67 17.24 -11.37
CA LYS A 91 31.16 16.63 -12.62
C LYS A 91 29.68 16.26 -12.51
N VAL A 92 29.22 15.80 -11.34
CA VAL A 92 27.79 15.52 -11.09
C VAL A 92 26.98 16.81 -11.25
N ASP A 93 27.42 17.91 -10.64
CA ASP A 93 26.71 19.18 -10.69
C ASP A 93 26.67 19.75 -12.12
N GLU A 94 27.78 19.66 -12.86
CA GLU A 94 27.86 20.05 -14.27
C GLU A 94 26.93 19.21 -15.15
N ALA A 95 26.94 17.88 -15.00
CA ALA A 95 26.07 16.97 -15.75
C ALA A 95 24.59 17.23 -15.43
N ALA A 96 24.26 17.50 -14.16
CA ALA A 96 22.92 17.83 -13.72
C ALA A 96 22.43 19.16 -14.32
N SER A 97 23.27 20.19 -14.34
CA SER A 97 22.93 21.48 -14.97
C SER A 97 22.70 21.37 -16.49
N GLN A 98 23.32 20.38 -17.13
CA GLN A 98 23.18 20.11 -18.56
C GLN A 98 22.01 19.16 -18.86
N GLY A 99 21.28 18.68 -17.85
CA GLY A 99 20.17 17.74 -18.02
C GLY A 99 20.61 16.33 -18.48
N LYS A 100 21.89 15.98 -18.31
CA LYS A 100 22.44 14.68 -18.71
C LYS A 100 22.17 13.63 -17.62
N ASN A 101 20.90 13.27 -17.44
CA ASN A 101 20.44 12.38 -16.36
C ASN A 101 21.22 11.07 -16.25
N GLN A 102 21.49 10.39 -17.37
CA GLN A 102 22.25 9.13 -17.34
C GLN A 102 23.68 9.34 -16.83
N GLN A 103 24.34 10.42 -17.26
CA GLN A 103 25.70 10.74 -16.82
C GLN A 103 25.74 11.07 -15.32
N VAL A 104 24.70 11.73 -14.79
CA VAL A 104 24.56 11.98 -13.35
C VAL A 104 24.54 10.65 -12.58
N VAL A 105 23.71 9.69 -13.02
CA VAL A 105 23.63 8.37 -12.40
C VAL A 105 24.98 7.65 -12.41
N ASP A 106 25.67 7.65 -13.55
CA ASP A 106 26.97 6.98 -13.69
C ASP A 106 28.04 7.60 -12.78
N LEU A 107 28.04 8.94 -12.63
CA LEU A 107 28.97 9.66 -11.76
C LEU A 107 28.64 9.45 -10.27
N LEU A 108 27.36 9.41 -9.90
CA LEU A 108 26.94 9.10 -8.53
C LEU A 108 27.35 7.65 -8.15
N TYR A 109 27.29 6.69 -9.08
CA TYR A 109 27.81 5.34 -8.84
C TYR A 109 29.33 5.35 -8.62
N GLN A 110 30.08 6.16 -9.36
CA GLN A 110 31.52 6.32 -9.12
C GLN A 110 31.80 6.89 -7.73
N LEU A 111 31.01 7.87 -7.27
CA LEU A 111 31.10 8.40 -5.90
C LEU A 111 30.81 7.33 -4.83
N LEU A 112 29.77 6.50 -5.01
CA LEU A 112 29.50 5.42 -4.06
C LEU A 112 30.54 4.30 -4.09
N ASN A 113 31.17 4.04 -5.24
CA ASN A 113 32.28 3.09 -5.32
C ASN A 113 33.53 3.63 -4.61
N LEU A 114 33.77 4.94 -4.67
CA LEU A 114 34.82 5.62 -3.93
C LEU A 114 34.54 5.60 -2.41
N ASN A 115 33.28 5.82 -2.04
CA ASN A 115 32.82 5.93 -0.66
C ASN A 115 31.40 5.36 -0.50
N PRO A 116 31.28 4.06 -0.13
CA PRO A 116 29.98 3.41 0.03
C PRO A 116 29.12 4.00 1.15
N ASP A 117 29.72 4.74 2.09
CA ASP A 117 29.02 5.35 3.22
C ASP A 117 28.51 6.76 2.92
N ASP A 118 28.87 7.36 1.79
CA ASP A 118 28.52 8.73 1.38
C ASP A 118 27.02 9.00 1.47
N VAL A 119 26.62 9.63 2.58
CA VAL A 119 25.21 9.92 2.88
C VAL A 119 24.62 10.90 1.87
N LEU A 120 25.39 11.92 1.46
CA LEU A 120 24.87 12.91 0.54
C LEU A 120 24.67 12.33 -0.86
N THR A 121 25.60 11.51 -1.35
CA THR A 121 25.47 10.84 -2.65
C THR A 121 24.28 9.87 -2.66
N LYS A 122 24.05 9.12 -1.56
CA LYS A 122 22.82 8.31 -1.40
C LYS A 122 21.55 9.16 -1.46
N SER A 123 21.55 10.32 -0.80
CA SER A 123 20.43 11.27 -0.88
C SER A 123 20.20 11.77 -2.31
N GLN A 124 21.27 12.12 -3.04
CA GLN A 124 21.18 12.58 -4.43
C GLN A 124 20.62 11.48 -5.35
N PHE A 125 20.99 10.22 -5.15
CA PHE A 125 20.37 9.08 -5.85
C PHE A 125 18.86 8.97 -5.57
N ALA A 126 18.47 9.05 -4.29
CA ALA A 126 17.06 8.98 -3.91
C ALA A 126 16.26 10.14 -4.51
N ASP A 127 16.79 11.36 -4.49
CA ASP A 127 16.18 12.56 -5.08
C ASP A 127 16.04 12.45 -6.60
N HIS A 128 17.06 11.92 -7.28
CA HIS A 128 17.05 11.71 -8.73
C HIS A 128 15.92 10.75 -9.14
N TYR A 129 15.91 9.55 -8.58
CA TYR A 129 14.90 8.55 -8.90
C TYR A 129 13.49 8.95 -8.46
N GLU A 130 13.34 9.66 -7.34
CA GLU A 130 12.04 10.21 -6.95
C GLU A 130 11.52 11.20 -7.98
N ARG A 131 12.38 12.10 -8.49
CA ARG A 131 12.01 13.09 -9.49
C ARG A 131 11.56 12.43 -10.79
N GLU A 132 12.30 11.44 -11.29
CA GLU A 132 11.92 10.68 -12.48
C GLU A 132 10.62 9.88 -12.24
N GLY A 133 10.49 9.26 -11.07
CA GLY A 133 9.26 8.60 -10.63
C GLY A 133 8.04 9.53 -10.65
N ASN A 134 8.17 10.74 -10.09
CA ASN A 134 7.13 11.77 -10.09
C ASN A 134 6.76 12.21 -11.52
N GLN A 135 7.76 12.40 -12.40
CA GLN A 135 7.50 12.74 -13.80
C GLN A 135 6.73 11.64 -14.53
N LEU A 136 7.12 10.38 -14.36
CA LEU A 136 6.46 9.22 -14.96
C LEU A 136 5.05 9.02 -14.39
N PHE A 137 4.87 9.25 -13.09
CA PHE A 137 3.57 9.21 -12.43
C PHE A 137 2.62 10.24 -13.03
N ASN A 138 3.07 11.48 -13.23
CA ASN A 138 2.28 12.54 -13.87
C ASN A 138 1.94 12.21 -15.33
N GLN A 139 2.79 11.43 -16.02
CA GLN A 139 2.53 10.90 -17.36
C GLN A 139 1.62 9.66 -17.36
N LYS A 140 1.09 9.23 -16.21
CA LYS A 140 0.32 8.00 -16.00
C LYS A 140 1.07 6.71 -16.36
N LYS A 141 2.39 6.76 -16.46
CA LYS A 141 3.27 5.61 -16.67
C LYS A 141 3.55 4.93 -15.33
N TYR A 142 2.50 4.42 -14.69
CA TYR A 142 2.55 3.97 -13.30
C TYR A 142 3.55 2.83 -13.06
N ARG A 143 3.69 1.90 -14.02
CA ARG A 143 4.66 0.79 -13.89
C ARG A 143 6.10 1.29 -13.87
N GLU A 144 6.45 2.24 -14.73
CA GLU A 144 7.79 2.84 -14.78
C GLU A 144 8.05 3.74 -13.56
N ALA A 145 7.04 4.50 -13.14
CA ALA A 145 7.10 5.30 -11.91
C ALA A 145 7.38 4.43 -10.68
N ARG A 146 6.72 3.26 -10.59
CA ARG A 146 6.94 2.29 -9.51
C ARG A 146 8.38 1.81 -9.45
N THR A 147 8.97 1.47 -10.59
CA THR A 147 10.38 1.06 -10.68
C THR A 147 11.30 2.15 -10.14
N ASN A 148 11.06 3.40 -10.52
CA ASN A 148 11.84 4.55 -10.06
C ASN A 148 11.72 4.79 -8.56
N TYR A 149 10.50 4.80 -7.99
CA TYR A 149 10.36 4.93 -6.54
C TYR A 149 11.01 3.76 -5.78
N THR A 150 10.98 2.55 -6.35
CA THR A 150 11.64 1.38 -5.76
C THR A 150 13.17 1.55 -5.76
N ALA A 151 13.74 2.09 -6.84
CA ALA A 151 15.16 2.44 -6.90
C ALA A 151 15.51 3.53 -5.88
N ALA A 152 14.69 4.59 -5.77
CA ALA A 152 14.88 5.66 -4.79
C ALA A 152 14.92 5.12 -3.34
N ILE A 153 14.09 4.13 -3.01
CA ILE A 153 14.04 3.49 -1.69
C ILE A 153 15.36 2.81 -1.30
N GLN A 154 16.14 2.31 -2.26
CA GLN A 154 17.42 1.64 -1.97
C GLN A 154 18.46 2.59 -1.35
N PHE A 155 18.37 3.88 -1.66
CA PHE A 155 19.32 4.90 -1.23
C PHE A 155 18.73 5.90 -0.22
N ALA A 156 17.42 5.87 0.00
CA ALA A 156 16.73 6.82 0.85
C ALA A 156 17.05 6.64 2.35
N SER A 157 17.06 7.76 3.07
CA SER A 157 17.04 7.78 4.53
C SER A 157 15.73 7.19 5.07
N ALA A 158 15.70 6.79 6.35
CA ALA A 158 14.53 6.16 6.97
C ALA A 158 13.24 6.97 6.76
N ASN A 159 13.28 8.28 7.03
CA ASN A 159 12.11 9.16 6.89
C ASN A 159 11.61 9.25 5.45
N LYS A 160 12.54 9.35 4.49
CA LYS A 160 12.20 9.44 3.06
C LYS A 160 11.72 8.10 2.48
N LYS A 161 12.22 7.00 3.02
CA LYS A 161 11.77 5.65 2.63
C LYS A 161 10.28 5.45 2.91
N GLU A 162 9.78 5.95 4.04
CA GLU A 162 8.36 5.86 4.37
C GLU A 162 7.47 6.59 3.36
N THR A 163 7.85 7.80 2.96
CA THR A 163 7.08 8.58 1.98
C THR A 163 7.08 7.92 0.60
N LEU A 164 8.23 7.39 0.16
CA LEU A 164 8.33 6.67 -1.11
C LEU A 164 7.52 5.35 -1.12
N LEU A 165 7.47 4.64 0.01
CA LEU A 165 6.65 3.43 0.15
C LEU A 165 5.15 3.73 0.00
N ILE A 166 4.69 4.90 0.47
CA ILE A 166 3.31 5.35 0.26
C ILE A 166 3.06 5.57 -1.24
N GLN A 167 3.99 6.18 -1.97
CA GLN A 167 3.85 6.38 -3.43
C GLN A 167 3.76 5.04 -4.18
N VAL A 168 4.61 4.07 -3.82
CA VAL A 168 4.54 2.72 -4.39
C VAL A 168 3.19 2.07 -4.10
N ARG A 169 2.69 2.17 -2.86
CA ARG A 169 1.37 1.62 -2.50
C ARG A 169 0.24 2.27 -3.30
N ASN A 170 0.28 3.59 -3.47
CA ASN A 170 -0.71 4.32 -4.27
C ASN A 170 -0.72 3.83 -5.72
N ILE A 171 0.47 3.64 -6.32
CA ILE A 171 0.58 3.04 -7.65
C ILE A 171 0.03 1.62 -7.68
N ASP A 172 0.32 0.79 -6.68
CA ASP A 172 -0.16 -0.59 -6.63
C ASP A 172 -1.70 -0.63 -6.62
N VAL A 173 -2.36 0.31 -5.92
CA VAL A 173 -3.82 0.47 -5.95
C VAL A 173 -4.31 0.90 -7.34
N LEU A 174 -3.62 1.82 -8.01
CA LEU A 174 -3.98 2.26 -9.36
C LEU A 174 -3.79 1.17 -10.42
N LEU A 175 -2.85 0.26 -10.20
CA LEU A 175 -2.56 -0.88 -11.07
C LEU A 175 -3.45 -2.09 -10.77
N GLN A 176 -4.21 -2.10 -9.67
CA GLN A 176 -5.10 -3.21 -9.36
C GLN A 176 -6.23 -3.29 -10.40
N PRO A 177 -6.50 -4.49 -10.94
CA PRO A 177 -7.62 -4.67 -11.85
C PRO A 177 -8.93 -4.41 -11.11
N THR A 178 -9.73 -3.49 -11.62
CA THR A 178 -11.08 -3.23 -11.11
C THR A 178 -12.01 -4.36 -11.54
N TYR A 179 -12.54 -5.09 -10.56
CA TYR A 179 -13.60 -6.04 -10.80
C TYR A 179 -14.95 -5.30 -10.73
N PRO A 180 -15.81 -5.39 -11.77
CA PRO A 180 -17.13 -4.78 -11.69
C PRO A 180 -17.91 -5.46 -10.56
N ASN A 181 -18.28 -4.68 -9.55
CA ASN A 181 -19.07 -5.14 -8.41
C ASN A 181 -20.45 -5.60 -8.89
N ARG A 182 -20.62 -6.90 -9.15
CA ARG A 182 -21.92 -7.53 -9.47
C ARG A 182 -22.80 -7.75 -8.22
N ILE A 183 -22.61 -6.93 -7.18
CA ILE A 183 -23.38 -7.04 -5.94
C ILE A 183 -24.88 -6.93 -6.24
N GLY A 184 -25.27 -6.03 -7.14
CA GLY A 184 -26.68 -5.89 -7.59
C GLY A 184 -27.23 -7.13 -8.29
N LEU A 185 -26.46 -7.78 -9.16
CA LEU A 185 -26.92 -8.96 -9.89
C LEU A 185 -27.11 -10.18 -8.97
N LYS A 186 -26.24 -10.32 -7.96
CA LYS A 186 -26.35 -11.37 -6.95
C LYS A 186 -27.57 -11.15 -6.05
N ALA A 187 -27.82 -9.92 -5.61
CA ALA A 187 -28.98 -9.60 -4.78
C ALA A 187 -30.31 -9.87 -5.51
N VAL A 188 -30.42 -9.49 -6.79
CA VAL A 188 -31.65 -9.68 -7.56
C VAL A 188 -31.97 -11.16 -7.77
N THR A 189 -30.96 -11.97 -8.10
CA THR A 189 -31.15 -13.42 -8.33
C THR A 189 -31.59 -14.15 -7.06
N GLY A 190 -31.01 -13.82 -5.90
CA GLY A 190 -31.42 -14.37 -4.61
C GLY A 190 -32.86 -14.01 -4.23
N VAL A 191 -33.27 -12.75 -4.41
CA VAL A 191 -34.65 -12.31 -4.12
C VAL A 191 -35.67 -13.03 -5.02
N VAL A 192 -35.38 -13.18 -6.31
CA VAL A 192 -36.25 -13.90 -7.25
C VAL A 192 -36.38 -15.37 -6.87
N ALA A 193 -35.27 -16.02 -6.49
CA ALA A 193 -35.27 -17.42 -6.07
C ALA A 193 -36.18 -17.66 -4.86
N VAL A 194 -36.03 -16.85 -3.80
CA VAL A 194 -36.81 -16.97 -2.57
C VAL A 194 -38.29 -16.64 -2.83
N GLY A 195 -38.56 -15.53 -3.52
CA GLY A 195 -39.93 -15.10 -3.80
C GLY A 195 -40.72 -16.11 -4.63
N ALA A 196 -40.12 -16.62 -5.71
CA ALA A 196 -40.75 -17.63 -6.56
C ALA A 196 -40.90 -18.98 -5.84
N GLY A 197 -39.92 -19.37 -5.01
CA GLY A 197 -39.99 -20.60 -4.21
C GLY A 197 -41.15 -20.59 -3.22
N ILE A 198 -41.30 -19.51 -2.46
CA ILE A 198 -42.39 -19.34 -1.48
C ILE A 198 -43.75 -19.36 -2.20
N ALA A 199 -43.91 -18.57 -3.27
CA ALA A 199 -45.16 -18.53 -4.03
C ALA A 199 -45.55 -19.91 -4.59
N GLY A 200 -44.56 -20.65 -5.13
CA GLY A 200 -44.76 -22.00 -5.64
C GLY A 200 -45.24 -22.98 -4.57
N LEU A 201 -44.63 -22.96 -3.38
CA LEU A 201 -44.99 -23.81 -2.24
C LEU A 201 -46.39 -23.50 -1.68
N VAL A 202 -46.74 -22.22 -1.55
CA VAL A 202 -48.07 -21.80 -1.07
C VAL A 202 -49.16 -22.26 -2.03
N LEU A 203 -48.97 -22.08 -3.34
CA LEU A 203 -49.92 -22.56 -4.35
C LEU A 203 -50.07 -24.08 -4.33
N ARG A 204 -48.97 -24.82 -4.15
CA ARG A 204 -48.99 -26.29 -4.07
C ARG A 204 -49.69 -26.78 -2.80
N SER A 205 -49.43 -26.15 -1.67
CA SER A 205 -50.08 -26.47 -0.39
C SER A 205 -51.58 -26.26 -0.46
N ASN A 206 -52.01 -25.10 -1.00
CA ASN A 206 -53.43 -24.78 -1.18
C ASN A 206 -54.13 -25.82 -2.07
N TYR A 207 -53.54 -26.16 -3.23
CA TYR A 207 -54.07 -27.20 -4.11
C TYR A 207 -54.22 -28.55 -3.38
N ASN A 208 -53.16 -29.02 -2.71
CA ASN A 208 -53.19 -30.29 -1.98
C ASN A 208 -54.25 -30.30 -0.88
N SER A 209 -54.43 -29.17 -0.18
CA SER A 209 -55.46 -29.04 0.85
C SER A 209 -56.87 -29.14 0.26
N LYS A 210 -57.12 -28.49 -0.89
CA LYS A 210 -58.43 -28.50 -1.56
C LYS A 210 -58.75 -29.87 -2.14
N VAL A 211 -57.76 -30.57 -2.72
CA VAL A 211 -57.94 -31.95 -3.21
C VAL A 211 -58.21 -32.92 -2.06
N ARG A 212 -57.51 -32.79 -0.92
CA ARG A 212 -57.79 -33.62 0.27
C ARG A 212 -59.20 -33.39 0.80
N ALA A 213 -59.65 -32.14 0.87
CA ALA A 213 -61.01 -31.81 1.28
C ALA A 213 -62.06 -32.41 0.33
N LEU A 214 -61.84 -32.29 -0.99
CA LEU A 214 -62.70 -32.90 -1.99
C LEU A 214 -62.77 -34.42 -1.83
N ASN A 215 -61.63 -35.10 -1.67
CA ASN A 215 -61.59 -36.55 -1.50
C ASN A 215 -62.31 -37.01 -0.21
N GLY A 216 -62.20 -36.23 0.88
CA GLY A 216 -62.92 -36.52 2.12
C GLY A 216 -64.43 -36.41 1.95
N ILE A 217 -64.89 -35.34 1.28
CA ILE A 217 -66.32 -35.14 0.99
C ILE A 217 -66.82 -36.20 0.00
N SER A 218 -66.05 -36.58 -1.01
CA SER A 218 -66.46 -37.60 -1.98
C SER A 218 -66.67 -38.96 -1.33
N GLN A 219 -65.78 -39.37 -0.41
CA GLN A 219 -65.91 -40.61 0.34
C GLN A 219 -67.14 -40.64 1.24
N GLN A 220 -67.57 -39.47 1.73
CA GLN A 220 -68.76 -39.35 2.56
C GLN A 220 -70.05 -39.23 1.74
N ALA A 221 -70.00 -38.56 0.58
CA ALA A 221 -71.15 -38.32 -0.29
C ALA A 221 -71.52 -39.53 -1.16
N ASP A 222 -70.53 -40.35 -1.53
CA ASP A 222 -70.71 -41.55 -2.36
C ASP A 222 -69.71 -42.64 -1.93
N PRO A 223 -69.97 -43.31 -0.78
CA PRO A 223 -69.07 -44.33 -0.24
C PRO A 223 -68.95 -45.56 -1.15
N ASP A 224 -70.00 -45.86 -1.92
CA ASP A 224 -70.09 -47.02 -2.81
C ASP A 224 -69.55 -46.72 -4.22
N GLY A 225 -69.17 -45.48 -4.51
CA GLY A 225 -68.61 -45.06 -5.81
C GLY A 225 -69.60 -45.17 -6.97
N THR A 226 -70.89 -45.01 -6.69
CA THR A 226 -71.99 -45.14 -7.64
C THR A 226 -72.12 -43.95 -8.60
N GLY A 227 -71.48 -42.83 -8.28
CA GLY A 227 -71.59 -41.56 -8.97
C GLY A 227 -72.89 -40.79 -8.68
N ILE A 228 -73.71 -41.27 -7.74
CA ILE A 228 -75.03 -40.68 -7.42
C ILE A 228 -75.01 -40.16 -5.99
N ILE A 229 -75.06 -38.83 -5.81
CA ILE A 229 -75.20 -38.20 -4.50
C ILE A 229 -76.70 -37.92 -4.26
N ALA A 230 -77.34 -38.76 -3.45
CA ALA A 230 -78.78 -38.70 -3.21
C ALA A 230 -79.20 -37.55 -2.27
N ASP A 231 -78.30 -37.11 -1.38
CA ASP A 231 -78.53 -36.02 -0.46
C ASP A 231 -78.18 -34.66 -1.11
N ARG A 232 -79.17 -33.77 -1.17
CA ARG A 232 -79.05 -32.44 -1.78
C ARG A 232 -78.02 -31.56 -1.07
N ASP A 233 -77.91 -31.66 0.25
CA ASP A 233 -76.96 -30.85 1.02
C ASP A 233 -75.52 -31.36 0.83
N MET A 234 -75.35 -32.68 0.77
CA MET A 234 -74.05 -33.30 0.43
C MET A 234 -73.63 -32.99 -1.00
N TYR A 235 -74.57 -32.97 -1.95
CA TYR A 235 -74.29 -32.58 -3.33
C TYR A 235 -73.76 -31.15 -3.40
N ARG A 236 -74.37 -30.22 -2.65
CA ARG A 236 -73.90 -28.82 -2.61
C ARG A 236 -72.49 -28.71 -2.03
N GLN A 237 -72.21 -29.42 -0.93
CA GLN A 237 -70.87 -29.45 -0.34
C GLN A 237 -69.83 -30.06 -1.28
N TYR A 238 -70.20 -31.12 -2.00
CA TYR A 238 -69.35 -31.73 -3.01
C TYR A 238 -69.07 -30.75 -4.16
N ASP A 239 -70.09 -30.07 -4.71
CA ASP A 239 -69.95 -29.10 -5.79
C ASP A 239 -69.09 -27.89 -5.38
N GLU A 240 -69.29 -27.35 -4.18
CA GLU A 240 -68.46 -26.27 -3.61
C GLU A 240 -66.98 -26.73 -3.45
N ALA A 241 -66.74 -27.95 -2.99
CA ALA A 241 -65.38 -28.49 -2.85
C ALA A 241 -64.74 -28.80 -4.21
N TYR A 242 -65.51 -29.29 -5.17
CA TYR A 242 -65.08 -29.61 -6.52
C TYR A 242 -64.67 -28.35 -7.27
N THR A 243 -65.54 -27.33 -7.28
CA THR A 243 -65.25 -26.02 -7.90
C THR A 243 -64.02 -25.35 -7.26
N ALA A 244 -63.86 -25.44 -5.93
CA ALA A 244 -62.68 -24.92 -5.25
C ALA A 244 -61.38 -25.68 -5.63
N ALA A 245 -61.45 -27.00 -5.79
CA ALA A 245 -60.31 -27.81 -6.23
C ALA A 245 -59.96 -27.57 -7.70
N GLU A 246 -60.96 -27.42 -8.59
CA GLU A 246 -60.80 -27.09 -10.01
C GLU A 246 -60.13 -25.70 -10.18
N ALA A 247 -60.58 -24.69 -9.43
CA ALA A 247 -59.97 -23.37 -9.43
C ALA A 247 -58.51 -23.39 -8.93
N ALA A 248 -58.20 -24.24 -7.95
CA ALA A 248 -56.82 -24.46 -7.50
C ALA A 248 -55.98 -25.25 -8.52
N ARG A 249 -56.60 -26.18 -9.27
CA ARG A 249 -55.96 -26.97 -10.34
C ARG A 249 -55.50 -26.08 -11.49
N GLN A 250 -56.31 -25.10 -11.90
CA GLN A 250 -55.93 -24.12 -12.92
C GLN A 250 -54.67 -23.32 -12.51
N LYS A 251 -54.47 -23.09 -11.21
CA LYS A 251 -53.29 -22.41 -10.65
C LYS A 251 -52.07 -23.33 -10.45
N SER A 252 -52.22 -24.64 -10.64
CA SER A 252 -51.11 -25.60 -10.47
C SER A 252 -50.00 -25.41 -11.52
N GLY A 253 -50.34 -24.92 -12.72
CA GLY A 253 -49.37 -24.55 -13.74
C GLY A 253 -48.44 -23.41 -13.30
N LEU A 254 -49.00 -22.40 -12.63
CA LEU A 254 -48.24 -21.30 -12.03
C LEU A 254 -47.29 -21.78 -10.93
N SER A 255 -47.73 -22.72 -10.08
CA SER A 255 -46.86 -23.32 -9.05
C SER A 255 -45.62 -23.99 -9.66
N LYS A 256 -45.82 -24.79 -10.73
CA LYS A 256 -44.70 -25.44 -11.44
C LYS A 256 -43.76 -24.42 -12.08
N ALA A 257 -44.31 -23.37 -12.70
CA ALA A 257 -43.52 -22.29 -13.28
C ALA A 257 -42.68 -21.55 -12.21
N CYS A 258 -43.28 -21.19 -11.08
CA CYS A 258 -42.59 -20.53 -9.97
C CYS A 258 -41.44 -21.39 -9.41
N LEU A 259 -41.66 -22.70 -9.23
CA LEU A 259 -40.60 -23.63 -8.79
C LEU A 259 -39.48 -23.75 -9.84
N GLY A 260 -39.82 -23.77 -11.13
CA GLY A 260 -38.84 -23.77 -12.22
C GLY A 260 -37.98 -22.50 -12.22
N VAL A 261 -38.60 -21.32 -12.06
CA VAL A 261 -37.89 -20.04 -11.94
C VAL A 261 -36.97 -20.03 -10.72
N ALA A 262 -37.44 -20.53 -9.56
CA ALA A 262 -36.62 -20.61 -8.36
C ALA A 262 -35.39 -21.52 -8.56
N ALA A 263 -35.55 -22.67 -9.23
CA ALA A 263 -34.45 -23.58 -9.54
C ALA A 263 -33.41 -22.95 -10.49
N VAL A 264 -33.87 -22.27 -11.55
CA VAL A 264 -32.94 -21.58 -12.48
C VAL A 264 -32.22 -20.43 -11.78
N ALA A 265 -32.93 -19.64 -10.96
CA ALA A 265 -32.34 -18.52 -10.23
C ALA A 265 -31.27 -18.98 -9.21
N THR A 266 -31.53 -20.07 -8.48
CA THR A 266 -30.54 -20.66 -7.55
C THR A 266 -29.30 -21.20 -8.27
N LEU A 267 -29.47 -21.88 -9.42
CA LEU A 267 -28.35 -22.31 -10.25
C LEU A 267 -27.54 -21.12 -10.80
N ALA A 268 -28.22 -20.06 -11.24
CA ALA A 268 -27.58 -18.85 -11.71
C ALA A 268 -26.79 -18.14 -10.61
N GLU A 269 -27.34 -18.07 -9.39
CA GLU A 269 -26.65 -17.53 -8.22
C GLU A 269 -25.40 -18.35 -7.87
N ALA A 270 -25.51 -19.68 -7.81
CA ALA A 270 -24.38 -20.57 -7.56
C ALA A 270 -23.27 -20.40 -8.62
N TYR A 271 -23.66 -20.29 -9.90
CA TYR A 271 -22.72 -20.02 -11.00
C TYR A 271 -21.99 -18.68 -10.82
N LEU A 272 -22.71 -17.61 -10.45
CA LEU A 272 -22.15 -16.27 -10.19
C LEU A 272 -21.28 -16.21 -8.93
N PHE A 273 -21.44 -17.13 -7.98
CA PHE A 273 -20.55 -17.26 -6.83
C PHE A 273 -19.26 -18.01 -7.15
N LEU A 274 -19.35 -19.08 -7.94
CA LEU A 274 -18.20 -19.91 -8.31
C LEU A 274 -17.30 -19.23 -9.34
N HIS A 275 -17.87 -18.46 -10.28
CA HIS A 275 -17.11 -17.83 -11.36
C HIS A 275 -16.87 -16.35 -11.08
N LYS A 276 -15.63 -16.02 -10.68
CA LYS A 276 -15.18 -14.62 -10.62
C LYS A 276 -15.18 -14.02 -12.03
N PRO A 277 -15.71 -12.80 -12.22
CA PRO A 277 -15.66 -12.17 -13.54
C PRO A 277 -14.21 -11.94 -13.93
N LYS A 278 -13.91 -12.14 -15.21
CA LYS A 278 -12.62 -11.73 -15.77
C LYS A 278 -12.47 -10.22 -15.55
N PRO A 279 -11.31 -9.75 -15.09
CA PRO A 279 -11.07 -8.32 -14.93
C PRO A 279 -11.26 -7.66 -16.30
N ARG A 280 -12.08 -6.61 -16.36
CA ARG A 280 -12.18 -5.82 -17.58
C ARG A 280 -10.93 -4.97 -17.67
N GLN A 281 -10.18 -5.14 -18.75
CA GLN A 281 -9.14 -4.19 -19.09
C GLN A 281 -9.84 -2.97 -19.70
N THR A 282 -9.87 -1.87 -18.96
CA THR A 282 -10.26 -0.58 -19.54
C THR A 282 -9.18 -0.17 -20.53
N ALA A 283 -9.48 -0.31 -21.81
CA ALA A 283 -8.54 -0.01 -22.88
C ALA A 283 -9.22 0.82 -23.97
N PHE A 284 -8.46 1.78 -24.49
CA PHE A 284 -8.77 2.44 -25.75
C PHE A 284 -8.36 1.51 -26.87
N HIS A 285 -9.34 1.07 -27.66
CA HIS A 285 -9.09 0.28 -28.86
C HIS A 285 -9.27 1.17 -30.09
N TRP A 286 -8.23 1.22 -30.89
CA TRP A 286 -8.26 1.80 -32.23
C TRP A 286 -8.58 0.65 -33.19
N GLN A 287 -9.70 0.76 -33.88
CA GLN A 287 -10.09 -0.23 -34.89
C GLN A 287 -10.55 0.49 -36.16
N PRO A 288 -10.29 -0.07 -37.35
CA PRO A 288 -10.84 0.48 -38.58
C PRO A 288 -12.37 0.48 -38.51
N SER A 289 -12.98 1.58 -38.93
CA SER A 289 -14.44 1.73 -38.97
C SER A 289 -15.01 0.82 -40.06
N ALA A 290 -16.02 0.01 -39.73
CA ALA A 290 -16.67 -0.88 -40.69
C ALA A 290 -17.61 -0.13 -41.65
N ASP A 291 -18.15 1.01 -41.21
CA ASP A 291 -19.19 1.76 -41.91
C ASP A 291 -18.67 3.05 -42.57
N SER A 292 -17.39 3.38 -42.40
CA SER A 292 -16.79 4.59 -42.97
C SER A 292 -15.29 4.45 -43.19
N TRP A 293 -14.74 5.22 -44.13
CA TRP A 293 -13.30 5.39 -44.24
C TRP A 293 -12.80 6.24 -43.06
N GLY A 294 -12.42 5.59 -41.97
CA GLY A 294 -11.91 6.24 -40.76
C GLY A 294 -11.50 5.28 -39.65
N LEU A 295 -10.85 5.82 -38.62
CA LEU A 295 -10.52 5.11 -37.37
C LEU A 295 -11.63 5.32 -36.36
N ALA A 296 -12.23 4.23 -35.87
CA ALA A 296 -13.17 4.28 -34.76
C ALA A 296 -12.40 4.17 -33.44
N ILE A 297 -12.57 5.16 -32.57
CA ILE A 297 -12.09 5.10 -31.19
C ILE A 297 -13.16 4.43 -30.35
N ARG A 298 -12.89 3.21 -29.90
CA ARG A 298 -13.78 2.50 -28.99
C ARG A 298 -13.19 2.53 -27.59
N TYR A 299 -13.95 3.13 -26.66
CA TYR A 299 -13.64 3.05 -25.24
C TYR A 299 -14.47 1.93 -24.61
N THR A 300 -13.81 0.99 -23.95
CA THR A 300 -14.47 -0.16 -23.32
C THR A 300 -14.44 0.01 -21.81
N PHE A 301 -15.63 0.21 -21.22
CA PHE A 301 -15.85 0.34 -19.77
C PHE A 301 -15.88 -1.03 -19.07
#